data_AF-A0A371MQU5-F1
#
_entry.id   AF-A0A371MQU5-F1
#
_cell.length_a   1.000
_cell.length_b   1.000
_cell.length_c   1.000
_cell.angle_alpha   90.00
_cell.angle_beta   90.00
_cell.angle_gamma   90.00
#
_symmetry.space_group_name_H-M   'P 1'
#
loop_
_entity.id
_entity.type
_entity.pdbx_description
1 polymer ?
#
loop_
_entity_poly.entity_id
_entity_poly.type
_entity_poly.pdbx_seq_one_letter_code
_entity_poly.pdbx_strand_id
1 'polypeptide(L)' 'MGSRGRITVPDVVYTTATLAFVGALAPVFYDGLDANAGQLGTGEAFLFQLIGPLLALVLMSVIWFKATRGVS' A
#
# COMPACT_ATOMS: atom_id res chain seq x y z
N MET A 1 29.75 -5.78 -9.95
CA MET A 1 28.39 -5.27 -10.24
C MET A 1 27.57 -6.43 -10.76
N GLY A 2 26.58 -6.95 -10.02
CA GLY A 2 25.81 -8.09 -10.56
C GLY A 2 24.81 -8.82 -9.66
N SER A 3 24.74 -8.56 -8.36
CA SER A 3 23.70 -9.18 -7.53
C SER A 3 22.48 -8.26 -7.43
N ARG A 4 21.65 -8.21 -8.49
CA ARG A 4 20.30 -7.64 -8.39
C ARG A 4 19.45 -8.68 -7.67
N GLY A 5 18.70 -8.27 -6.65
CA GLY A 5 17.72 -9.13 -6.00
C GLY A 5 16.73 -9.69 -7.02
N ARG A 6 16.70 -11.01 -7.19
CA ARG A 6 15.74 -11.64 -8.09
C ARG A 6 14.37 -11.61 -7.43
N ILE A 7 13.42 -10.88 -8.01
CA ILE A 7 12.00 -11.09 -7.70
C ILE A 7 11.68 -12.54 -8.04
N THR A 8 11.16 -13.28 -7.06
CA THR A 8 10.72 -14.66 -7.23
C THR A 8 9.22 -14.72 -7.53
N VAL A 9 8.74 -15.85 -8.07
CA VAL A 9 7.31 -16.07 -8.29
C VAL A 9 6.51 -15.93 -6.98
N PRO A 10 6.97 -16.47 -5.83
CA PRO A 10 6.33 -16.21 -4.54
C PRO A 10 6.21 -14.73 -4.18
N ASP A 11 7.23 -13.90 -4.48
CA ASP A 11 7.16 -12.45 -4.22
C ASP A 11 6.04 -11.79 -5.02
N VAL A 12 5.90 -12.15 -6.30
CA VAL A 12 4.83 -11.61 -7.16
C VAL A 12 3.46 -11.99 -6.62
N VAL A 13 3.26 -13.26 -6.28
CA VAL A 13 1.99 -13.75 -5.72
C VAL A 13 1.65 -13.01 -4.41
N TYR A 14 2.62 -12.85 -3.52
CA TYR A 14 2.43 -12.14 -2.26
C TYR A 14 2.09 -10.67 -2.47
N THR A 15 2.80 -9.98 -3.36
CA THR A 15 2.57 -8.58 -3.69
C THR A 15 1.18 -8.38 -4.30
N THR A 16 0.79 -9.22 -5.26
CA THR A 16 -0.54 -9.14 -5.89
C THR A 16 -1.65 -9.44 -4.89
N ALA A 17 -1.48 -10.45 -4.02
CA ALA A 17 -2.45 -10.75 -2.97
C ALA A 17 -2.60 -9.60 -1.97
N THR A 18 -1.48 -8.94 -1.60
CA THR A 18 -1.50 -7.77 -0.72
C THR A 18 -2.22 -6.60 -1.38
N LEU A 19 -1.97 -6.33 -2.66
CA LEU A 19 -2.66 -5.27 -3.41
C LEU A 19 -4.18 -5.55 -3.50
N ALA A 20 -4.55 -6.81 -3.75
CA ALA A 20 -5.95 -7.23 -3.78
C ALA A 20 -6.64 -7.04 -2.42
N PHE A 21 -5.96 -7.39 -1.34
CA PHE A 21 -6.48 -7.19 0.02
C PHE A 21 -6.66 -5.70 0.35
N VAL A 22 -5.66 -4.86 0.05
CA VAL A 22 -5.75 -3.41 0.24
C VAL A 22 -6.88 -2.82 -0.62
N GLY A 23 -7.00 -3.25 -1.87
CA GLY A 23 -8.07 -2.81 -2.77
C GLY A 23 -9.47 -3.19 -2.26
N ALA A 24 -9.62 -4.37 -1.66
CA ALA A 24 -10.88 -4.80 -1.06
C ALA A 24 -11.21 -4.04 0.24
N LEU A 25 -10.20 -3.63 1.02
CA LEU A 25 -10.37 -2.90 2.26
C LEU A 25 -10.59 -1.39 2.04
N ALA A 26 -10.06 -0.85 0.95
CA ALA A 26 -10.19 0.56 0.58
C ALA A 26 -11.62 1.11 0.65
N PRO A 27 -12.66 0.49 0.04
CA PRO A 27 -14.02 1.01 0.12
C PRO A 27 -14.51 1.07 1.57
N VAL A 28 -14.29 0.02 2.37
CA VAL A 28 -14.69 -0.01 3.79
C VAL A 28 -14.05 1.14 4.58
N PHE A 29 -12.77 1.43 4.32
CA PHE A 29 -12.06 2.54 4.95
C PHE A 29 -12.65 3.89 4.55
N TYR A 30 -12.89 4.12 3.25
CA TYR A 30 -13.40 5.40 2.76
C TYR A 30 -14.88 5.63 3.11
N ASP A 31 -15.70 4.58 3.14
CA ASP A 31 -17.08 4.66 3.61
C ASP A 31 -17.14 4.99 5.11
N GLY A 32 -16.25 4.37 5.90
CA GLY A 32 -16.09 4.70 7.32
C GLY A 32 -15.59 6.14 7.53
N LEU A 33 -14.69 6.61 6.68
CA LEU A 33 -14.22 7.99 6.70
C LEU A 33 -15.38 8.96 6.44
N ASP A 34 -16.15 8.73 5.37
CA ASP A 34 -17.25 9.59 4.97
C ASP A 34 -18.33 9.66 6.06
N ALA A 35 -18.67 8.51 6.66
CA ALA A 35 -19.62 8.41 7.76
C ALA A 35 -19.19 9.20 9.02
N ASN A 36 -17.88 9.40 9.22
CA ASN A 36 -17.32 10.11 10.38
C ASN A 36 -16.71 11.47 10.02
N ALA A 37 -16.81 11.91 8.76
CA ALA A 37 -16.18 13.13 8.27
C ALA A 37 -16.70 14.37 9.00
N GLY A 38 -17.96 14.36 9.46
CA GLY A 38 -18.53 15.44 10.26
C GLY A 38 -17.94 15.57 11.68
N GLN A 39 -17.23 14.54 12.17
CA GLN A 39 -16.54 14.56 13.47
C GLN A 39 -15.05 14.91 13.34
N LEU A 40 -14.52 14.83 12.12
CA LEU A 40 -13.12 15.15 11.81
C LEU A 40 -13.01 16.62 11.38
N GLY A 41 -11.94 17.29 11.79
CA GLY A 41 -11.59 18.57 11.19
C GLY A 41 -11.30 18.40 9.69
N THR A 42 -11.56 19.41 8.86
CA THR A 42 -11.31 19.35 7.41
C THR A 42 -9.86 18.95 7.08
N GLY A 43 -8.88 19.44 7.85
CA GLY A 43 -7.47 19.06 7.70
C GLY A 43 -7.20 17.59 8.03
N GLU A 44 -7.88 17.04 9.03
CA GLU A 44 -7.73 15.63 9.44
C GLU A 44 -8.35 14.70 8.39
N ALA A 45 -9.51 15.05 7.83
CA ALA A 45 -10.14 14.28 6.76
C ALA A 45 -9.22 14.14 5.53
N PHE A 46 -8.49 15.21 5.16
CA PHE A 46 -7.49 15.15 4.09
C PHE A 46 -6.30 14.25 4.42
N LEU A 47 -5.83 14.25 5.67
CA LEU A 47 -4.75 13.34 6.11
C LEU A 47 -5.18 11.87 6.00
N PHE A 48 -6.41 11.55 6.38
CA PHE A 48 -6.91 10.19 6.26
C PHE A 48 -7.18 9.77 4.82
N GLN A 49 -7.59 10.69 3.94
CA GLN A 49 -7.72 10.39 2.50
C GLN A 49 -6.39 9.96 1.87
N LEU A 50 -5.26 10.48 2.37
CA LEU A 50 -3.92 10.13 1.92
C LEU A 50 -3.46 8.72 2.30
N ILE A 51 -4.14 8.02 3.22
CA ILE A 51 -3.72 6.69 3.67
C ILE A 51 -3.70 5.68 2.51
N GLY A 52 -4.74 5.64 1.67
CA GLY A 52 -4.79 4.77 0.51
C GLY A 52 -3.60 4.95 -0.46
N PRO A 53 -3.34 6.16 -0.99
CA PRO A 53 -2.18 6.39 -1.86
C PRO A 53 -0.85 6.15 -1.16
N LEU A 54 -0.72 6.43 0.15
CA LEU A 54 0.49 6.10 0.92
C LEU A 54 0.74 4.59 1.00
N LEU A 55 -0.29 3.78 1.23
CA LEU A 55 -0.17 2.32 1.25
C LEU A 55 0.31 1.78 -0.10
N ALA A 56 -0.20 2.32 -1.21
CA ALA A 56 0.25 1.96 -2.56
C ALA A 56 1.74 2.33 -2.77
N LEU A 57 2.15 3.51 -2.32
CA LEU A 57 3.54 3.98 -2.38
C LEU A 57 4.49 3.10 -1.56
N VAL A 58 4.09 2.71 -0.35
CA VAL A 58 4.86 1.79 0.50
C VAL A 58 5.02 0.44 -0.20
N LEU A 59 3.95 -0.07 -0.81
CA LEU A 59 3.98 -1.35 -1.50
C LEU A 59 4.93 -1.32 -2.71
N MET A 60 4.88 -0.25 -3.51
CA MET A 60 5.83 -0.01 -4.60
C MET A 60 7.27 0.10 -4.11
N SER A 61 7.49 0.77 -2.97
CA SER A 61 8.80 0.91 -2.35
C SER A 61 9.37 -0.44 -1.90
N VAL A 62 8.54 -1.32 -1.34
CA VAL A 62 8.93 -2.68 -0.93
C VAL A 62 9.31 -3.54 -2.14
N ILE A 63 8.52 -3.49 -3.21
CA ILE A 63 8.84 -4.19 -4.48
C ILE A 63 10.19 -3.72 -5.01
N TRP A 64 10.38 -2.40 -5.07
CA TRP A 64 11.63 -1.80 -5.53
C TRP A 64 12.82 -2.23 -4.68
N PHE A 65 12.68 -2.22 -3.35
CA PHE A 65 13.73 -2.63 -2.43
C PHE A 65 14.11 -4.10 -2.60
N LYS A 66 13.11 -5.00 -2.68
CA LYS A 66 13.34 -6.43 -2.96
C LYS A 66 14.04 -6.64 -4.30
N ALA A 67 13.64 -5.92 -5.34
CA ALA A 67 14.22 -6.00 -6.68
C ALA A 67 15.66 -5.47 -6.75
N THR A 68 16.01 -4.47 -5.94
CA THR A 68 17.32 -3.82 -6.01
C THR A 68 18.34 -4.42 -5.06
N ARG A 69 17.94 -4.81 -3.84
CA ARG A 69 18.87 -5.27 -2.81
C ARG A 69 18.91 -6.78 -2.62
N GLY A 70 17.89 -7.50 -3.07
CA GLY A 70 17.73 -8.92 -2.74
C GLY A 70 17.36 -9.11 -1.28
N VAL A 71 16.48 -10.08 -1.02
CA VAL A 71 16.22 -10.51 0.35
C VAL A 71 17.36 -11.47 0.70
N SER A 72 18.29 -11.02 1.54
CA SER A 72 19.31 -11.87 2.16
C SER A 72 18.72 -12.67 3.29
#